data_AF-A0A815BNL5-F1
#
_entry.id   AF-A0A815BNL5-F1
#
_cell.length_a   1.000
_cell.length_b   1.000
_cell.length_c   1.000
_cell.angle_alpha   90.00
_cell.angle_beta   90.00
_cell.angle_gamma   90.00
#
_symmetry.space_group_name_H-M   'P 1'
#
loop_
_entity.id
_entity.type
_entity.pdbx_description
1 polymer ?
#
loop_
_entity_poly.entity_id
_entity_poly.type
_entity_poly.pdbx_seq_one_letter_code
_entity_poly.pdbx_strand_id
1 'polypeptide(L)'
;MSISTSIRFYTYFPLLIPSIPCSMFILYHLLTKRTLRQALNNHVIILILILGLVYELTDVIWLMHYYRVGVSLFQIPTFCLIWVFIDVGIFATITILVAWASIQRHILIFHDKWVSTKRGRLLFHYIPSFLFLVYPILFYVYIFIIMDCEEPFDYEIIRCGYSFCALYDPIIGTFDSILHNIIPTFIIVTFSFLLLVRVLWQKHRLRQRIQWRNYRKMAIQLLSIASIYLFCYFPAMIIYMMYESNVSVSDGAFDYYFSSLFFIPHIIMVIPFATIFSLPELQKKLKINILFWKRPVHAVAPRTIGTNRTGNARTVVITQTVK
;
A
#
# COMPACT_ATOMS: atom_id res chain seq x y z
N MET A 1 13.17 -12.04 -23.15
CA MET A 1 12.49 -11.00 -23.97
C MET A 1 12.45 -9.72 -23.15
N SER A 2 13.31 -8.75 -23.48
CA SER A 2 13.42 -7.51 -22.69
C SER A 2 12.27 -6.55 -23.04
N ILE A 3 11.53 -6.10 -22.02
CA ILE A 3 10.51 -5.06 -22.19
C ILE A 3 11.21 -3.72 -22.45
N SER A 4 10.90 -3.09 -23.59
CA SER A 4 11.45 -1.78 -23.97
C SER A 4 11.24 -0.72 -22.88
N THR A 5 12.26 0.11 -22.64
CA THR A 5 12.24 1.22 -21.67
C THR A 5 11.05 2.17 -21.88
N SER A 6 10.69 2.45 -23.13
CA SER A 6 9.51 3.25 -23.48
C SER A 6 8.22 2.65 -22.93
N ILE A 7 8.03 1.33 -23.08
CA ILE A 7 6.84 0.62 -22.56
C ILE A 7 6.82 0.72 -21.03
N ARG A 8 7.98 0.56 -20.38
CA ARG A 8 8.10 0.70 -18.92
C ARG A 8 7.71 2.11 -18.45
N PHE A 9 8.17 3.14 -19.16
CA PHE A 9 7.79 4.52 -18.86
C PHE A 9 6.27 4.77 -19.00
N TYR A 10 5.67 4.35 -20.12
CA TYR A 10 4.26 4.59 -20.42
C TYR A 10 3.29 3.78 -19.56
N THR A 11 3.75 2.73 -18.89
CA THR A 11 2.95 1.94 -17.95
C THR A 11 2.94 2.56 -16.55
N TYR A 12 4.07 3.09 -16.08
CA TYR A 12 4.12 3.79 -14.78
C TYR A 12 3.42 5.13 -14.78
N PHE A 13 3.62 5.96 -15.81
CA PHE A 13 3.09 7.32 -15.87
C PHE A 13 1.57 7.44 -15.59
N PRO A 14 0.68 6.69 -16.26
CA PRO A 14 -0.76 6.81 -16.05
C PRO A 14 -1.22 6.26 -14.70
N LEU A 15 -0.44 5.41 -14.03
CA LEU A 15 -0.75 4.89 -12.70
C LEU A 15 -0.25 5.84 -11.60
N LEU A 16 0.93 6.43 -11.77
CA LEU A 16 1.53 7.33 -10.79
C LEU A 16 0.68 8.60 -10.58
N ILE A 17 0.23 9.22 -11.68
CA ILE A 17 -0.56 10.47 -11.64
C ILE A 17 -1.79 10.36 -10.73
N PRO A 18 -2.67 9.33 -10.85
CA PRO A 18 -3.79 9.17 -9.95
C PRO A 18 -3.40 8.56 -8.60
N SER A 19 -2.30 7.83 -8.50
CA SER A 19 -1.89 7.18 -7.24
C SER A 19 -1.52 8.19 -6.16
N ILE A 20 -0.67 9.17 -6.49
CA ILE A 20 -0.19 10.18 -5.52
C ILE A 20 -1.35 10.98 -4.90
N PRO A 21 -2.28 11.59 -5.66
CA PRO A 21 -3.43 12.28 -5.10
C PRO A 21 -4.35 11.35 -4.30
N CYS A 22 -4.49 10.08 -4.72
CA CYS A 22 -5.28 9.09 -3.99
C CYS A 22 -4.64 8.79 -2.62
N SER A 23 -3.33 8.52 -2.59
CA SER A 23 -2.53 8.34 -1.36
C SER A 23 -2.67 9.54 -0.43
N MET A 24 -2.44 10.75 -0.93
CA MET A 24 -2.57 11.99 -0.15
C MET A 24 -4.00 12.20 0.39
N PHE A 25 -5.02 11.97 -0.44
CA PHE A 25 -6.42 12.11 -0.04
C PHE A 25 -6.81 11.12 1.07
N ILE A 26 -6.41 9.85 0.96
CA ILE A 26 -6.69 8.82 1.96
C ILE A 26 -5.95 9.15 3.26
N LEU A 27 -4.65 9.48 3.18
CA LEU A 27 -3.85 9.86 4.35
C LEU A 27 -4.44 11.08 5.06
N TYR A 28 -4.79 12.13 4.32
CA TYR A 28 -5.44 13.31 4.88
C TYR A 28 -6.71 12.93 5.66
N HIS A 29 -7.57 12.09 5.09
CA HIS A 29 -8.79 11.67 5.77
C HIS A 29 -8.55 10.77 6.99
N LEU A 30 -7.62 9.82 6.90
CA LEU A 30 -7.27 8.94 8.01
C LEU A 30 -6.63 9.71 9.17
N LEU A 31 -5.78 10.70 8.88
CA LEU A 31 -5.09 11.51 9.88
C LEU A 31 -5.99 12.58 10.48
N THR A 32 -6.87 13.21 9.69
CA THR A 32 -7.72 14.32 10.18
C THR A 32 -8.90 13.82 11.01
N LYS A 33 -9.56 12.73 10.60
CA LYS A 33 -10.73 12.22 11.32
C LYS A 33 -10.32 11.37 12.50
N ARG A 34 -10.61 11.86 13.72
CA ARG A 34 -10.31 11.16 14.98
C ARG A 34 -10.86 9.72 15.02
N THR A 35 -12.08 9.49 14.54
CA THR A 35 -12.70 8.15 14.54
C THR A 35 -11.93 7.15 13.66
N LEU A 36 -11.49 7.58 12.48
CA LEU A 36 -10.68 6.76 11.59
C LEU A 36 -9.28 6.55 12.15
N ARG A 37 -8.66 7.61 12.67
CA ARG A 37 -7.33 7.56 13.27
C ARG A 37 -7.26 6.64 14.48
N GLN A 38 -8.31 6.57 15.29
CA GLN A 38 -8.34 5.72 16.50
C GLN A 38 -8.68 4.26 16.22
N ALA A 39 -9.12 3.93 15.01
CA ALA A 39 -9.43 2.55 14.65
C ALA A 39 -8.13 1.77 14.44
N LEU A 40 -7.92 0.72 15.24
CA LEU A 40 -6.65 -0.06 15.27
C LEU A 40 -6.25 -0.60 13.90
N ASN A 41 -7.23 -1.01 13.10
CA ASN A 41 -7.01 -1.49 11.73
C ASN A 41 -6.39 -0.44 10.80
N ASN A 42 -6.60 0.84 11.05
CA ASN A 42 -6.10 1.92 10.19
C ASN A 42 -4.66 2.30 10.52
N HIS A 43 -4.13 2.00 11.71
CA HIS A 43 -2.76 2.39 12.09
C HIS A 43 -1.71 1.81 11.13
N VAL A 44 -1.78 0.51 10.84
CA VAL A 44 -0.82 -0.14 9.92
C VAL A 44 -1.03 0.34 8.48
N ILE A 45 -2.28 0.59 8.08
CA ILE A 45 -2.60 1.15 6.76
C ILE A 45 -2.00 2.56 6.61
N ILE A 46 -2.04 3.40 7.65
CA ILE A 46 -1.42 4.73 7.64
C ILE A 46 0.10 4.59 7.42
N LEU A 47 0.77 3.68 8.12
CA LEU A 47 2.21 3.43 7.93
C LEU A 47 2.52 2.98 6.51
N ILE A 48 1.77 2.01 5.98
CA ILE A 48 1.92 1.52 4.60
C ILE A 48 1.72 2.66 3.60
N LEU A 49 0.71 3.52 3.78
CA LEU A 49 0.44 4.63 2.86
C LEU A 49 1.50 5.74 2.95
N ILE A 50 2.06 6.02 4.14
CA ILE A 50 3.16 6.99 4.28
C ILE A 50 4.40 6.47 3.54
N LEU A 51 4.80 5.22 3.81
CA LEU A 51 5.96 4.61 3.15
C LEU A 51 5.73 4.48 1.64
N GLY A 52 4.53 4.08 1.22
CA GLY A 52 4.15 4.00 -0.18
C GLY A 52 4.19 5.36 -0.88
N LEU A 53 3.73 6.43 -0.22
CA LEU A 53 3.82 7.79 -0.77
C LEU A 53 5.27 8.25 -0.89
N VAL A 54 6.13 7.94 0.10
CA VAL A 54 7.57 8.22 0.00
C VAL A 54 8.16 7.50 -1.20
N TYR A 55 7.87 6.20 -1.37
CA TYR A 55 8.32 5.39 -2.50
C TYR A 55 7.83 5.94 -3.86
N GLU A 56 6.56 6.34 -3.95
CA GLU A 56 5.98 6.97 -5.15
C GLU A 56 6.65 8.30 -5.52
N LEU A 57 6.97 9.13 -4.52
CA LEU A 57 7.58 10.46 -4.73
C LEU A 57 9.11 10.40 -4.93
N THR A 58 9.73 9.25 -4.68
CA THR A 58 11.18 9.07 -4.81
C THR A 58 11.48 8.03 -5.87
N ASP A 59 11.50 6.75 -5.50
CA ASP A 59 11.88 5.64 -6.36
C ASP A 59 11.14 5.64 -7.71
N VAL A 60 9.80 5.73 -7.70
CA VAL A 60 9.04 5.65 -8.95
C VAL A 60 9.37 6.83 -9.88
N ILE A 61 9.55 8.04 -9.34
CA ILE A 61 9.95 9.20 -10.14
C ILE A 61 11.37 9.04 -10.69
N TRP A 62 12.32 8.57 -9.89
CA TRP A 62 13.70 8.34 -10.31
C TRP A 62 13.80 7.23 -11.35
N LEU A 63 13.03 6.17 -11.17
CA LEU A 63 12.90 5.06 -12.10
C LEU A 63 12.30 5.50 -13.43
N MET A 64 11.27 6.35 -13.40
CA MET A 64 10.70 6.94 -14.62
C MET A 64 11.69 7.86 -15.34
N HIS A 65 12.48 8.65 -14.61
CA HIS A 65 13.54 9.45 -15.20
C HIS A 65 14.57 8.55 -15.91
N TYR A 66 15.02 7.49 -15.24
CA TYR A 66 15.93 6.49 -15.81
C TYR A 66 15.37 5.87 -17.10
N TYR A 67 14.11 5.42 -17.11
CA TYR A 67 13.52 4.84 -18.33
C TYR A 67 13.37 5.83 -19.49
N ARG A 68 13.37 7.13 -19.23
CA ARG A 68 13.32 8.16 -20.26
C ARG A 68 14.71 8.52 -20.81
N VAL A 69 15.70 8.66 -19.93
CA VAL A 69 17.03 9.22 -20.29
C VAL A 69 18.09 8.13 -20.46
N GLY A 70 17.94 6.99 -19.78
CA GLY A 70 18.90 5.89 -19.76
C GLY A 70 19.99 6.03 -18.68
N VAL A 71 19.95 7.08 -17.86
CA VAL A 71 20.93 7.33 -16.79
C VAL A 71 20.24 7.72 -15.48
N SER A 72 20.94 7.56 -14.36
CA SER A 72 20.47 7.99 -13.04
C SER A 72 20.24 9.50 -12.97
N LEU A 73 19.28 9.94 -12.16
CA LEU A 73 18.93 11.37 -12.01
C LEU A 73 20.12 12.21 -11.53
N PHE A 74 20.86 11.68 -10.55
CA PHE A 74 22.13 12.24 -10.10
C PHE A 74 23.21 11.17 -10.23
N GLN A 75 24.39 11.59 -10.68
CA GLN A 75 25.55 10.71 -10.89
C GLN A 75 26.54 10.87 -9.73
N ILE A 76 26.06 10.65 -8.51
CA ILE A 76 26.86 10.69 -7.29
C ILE A 76 26.62 9.44 -6.44
N PRO A 77 27.66 8.88 -5.78
CA PRO A 77 27.54 7.66 -4.97
C PRO A 77 26.44 7.71 -3.91
N THR A 78 26.34 8.83 -3.19
CA THR A 78 25.35 9.01 -2.12
C THR A 78 23.91 8.89 -2.64
N PHE A 79 23.63 9.38 -3.85
CA PHE A 79 22.30 9.25 -4.45
C PHE A 79 21.98 7.79 -4.75
N CYS A 80 22.93 7.03 -5.29
CA CYS A 80 22.75 5.62 -5.61
C CYS A 80 22.49 4.78 -4.36
N LEU A 81 23.21 5.01 -3.27
CA LEU A 81 22.97 4.35 -1.98
C LEU A 81 21.58 4.67 -1.43
N ILE A 82 21.17 5.95 -1.48
CA ILE A 82 19.82 6.37 -1.07
C ILE A 82 18.75 5.70 -1.95
N TRP A 83 19.00 5.64 -3.27
CA TRP A 83 18.07 5.04 -4.22
C TRP A 83 17.88 3.55 -3.94
N VAL A 84 18.97 2.78 -3.82
CA VAL A 84 18.90 1.36 -3.50
C VAL A 84 18.25 1.12 -2.13
N PHE A 85 18.57 1.93 -1.12
CA PHE A 85 17.95 1.84 0.21
C PHE A 85 16.43 2.09 0.15
N ILE A 86 15.99 3.10 -0.59
CA ILE A 86 14.57 3.39 -0.77
C ILE A 86 13.91 2.25 -1.54
N ASP A 87 14.50 1.83 -2.65
CA ASP A 87 13.90 0.80 -3.49
C ASP A 87 13.74 -0.52 -2.74
N VAL A 88 14.82 -1.07 -2.18
CA VAL A 88 14.76 -2.37 -1.52
C VAL A 88 14.24 -2.26 -0.08
N GLY A 89 14.78 -1.31 0.69
CA GLY A 89 14.47 -1.20 2.12
C GLY A 89 13.05 -0.74 2.41
N ILE A 90 12.55 0.29 1.73
CA ILE A 90 11.16 0.73 1.92
C ILE A 90 10.19 -0.31 1.34
N PHE A 91 10.49 -0.91 0.18
CA PHE A 91 9.63 -1.96 -0.39
C PHE A 91 9.52 -3.19 0.53
N ALA A 92 10.63 -3.68 1.06
CA ALA A 92 10.65 -4.78 2.02
C ALA A 92 9.86 -4.42 3.29
N THR A 93 10.04 -3.21 3.82
CA THR A 93 9.29 -2.72 4.98
C THR A 93 7.78 -2.70 4.70
N ILE A 94 7.35 -2.20 3.54
CA ILE A 94 5.94 -2.21 3.13
C ILE A 94 5.43 -3.65 3.05
N THR A 95 6.17 -4.55 2.41
CA THR A 95 5.78 -5.95 2.24
C THR A 95 5.61 -6.66 3.58
N ILE A 96 6.52 -6.46 4.53
CA ILE A 96 6.41 -6.99 5.90
C ILE A 96 5.21 -6.39 6.64
N LEU A 97 4.98 -5.07 6.51
CA LEU A 97 3.81 -4.43 7.12
C LEU A 97 2.49 -4.94 6.52
N VAL A 98 2.45 -5.27 5.22
CA VAL A 98 1.28 -5.88 4.57
C VAL A 98 1.06 -7.32 5.07
N ALA A 99 2.14 -8.09 5.26
CA ALA A 99 2.09 -9.41 5.88
C ALA A 99 1.54 -9.32 7.31
N TRP A 100 2.06 -8.38 8.11
CA TRP A 100 1.57 -8.12 9.46
C TRP A 100 0.10 -7.67 9.46
N ALA A 101 -0.29 -6.75 8.57
CA ALA A 101 -1.67 -6.30 8.44
C ALA A 101 -2.62 -7.47 8.13
N SER A 102 -2.16 -8.48 7.38
CA SER A 102 -2.92 -9.69 7.08
C SER A 102 -3.16 -10.55 8.32
N ILE A 103 -2.12 -10.77 9.15
CA ILE A 103 -2.24 -11.47 10.44
C ILE A 103 -3.14 -10.68 11.40
N GLN A 104 -2.83 -9.39 11.57
CA GLN A 104 -3.52 -8.50 12.49
C GLN A 104 -5.03 -8.44 12.22
N ARG A 105 -5.46 -8.49 10.95
CA ARG A 105 -6.89 -8.55 10.61
C ARG A 105 -7.57 -9.82 11.11
N HIS A 106 -6.89 -10.96 11.14
CA HIS A 106 -7.45 -12.17 11.75
C HIS A 106 -7.66 -12.00 13.24
N ILE A 107 -6.65 -11.43 13.92
CA ILE A 107 -6.71 -11.16 15.35
C ILE A 107 -7.88 -10.22 15.65
N LEU A 108 -8.02 -9.12 14.89
CA LEU A 108 -9.09 -8.14 15.09
C LEU A 108 -10.50 -8.69 14.84
N ILE A 109 -10.67 -9.60 13.87
CA ILE A 109 -11.99 -10.12 13.49
C ILE A 109 -12.40 -11.31 14.37
N PHE A 110 -11.48 -12.23 14.66
CA PHE A 110 -11.80 -13.49 15.33
C PHE A 110 -11.38 -13.53 16.81
N HIS A 111 -10.50 -12.62 17.23
CA HIS A 111 -9.93 -12.58 18.58
C HIS A 111 -9.96 -11.15 19.16
N ASP A 112 -11.09 -10.46 19.00
CA ASP A 112 -11.33 -9.10 19.49
C ASP A 112 -10.99 -8.93 20.99
N LYS A 113 -11.24 -9.97 21.79
CA LYS A 113 -10.89 -10.02 23.22
C LYS A 113 -9.39 -9.80 23.48
N TRP A 114 -8.49 -10.27 22.60
CA TRP A 114 -7.04 -10.12 22.78
C TRP A 114 -6.58 -8.66 22.69
N VAL A 115 -7.29 -7.84 21.92
CA VAL A 115 -6.98 -6.41 21.72
C VAL A 115 -7.93 -5.49 22.51
N SER A 116 -8.81 -6.05 23.32
CA SER A 116 -9.77 -5.27 24.11
C SER A 116 -9.08 -4.46 25.22
N THR A 117 -8.06 -5.03 25.86
CA THR A 117 -7.32 -4.41 26.97
C THR A 117 -6.14 -3.56 26.48
N LYS A 118 -5.72 -2.55 27.27
CA LYS A 118 -4.55 -1.71 26.93
C LYS A 118 -3.26 -2.54 26.76
N ARG A 119 -3.02 -3.50 27.66
CA ARG A 119 -1.87 -4.42 27.58
C ARG A 119 -1.94 -5.29 26.33
N GLY A 120 -3.12 -5.82 26.01
CA GLY A 120 -3.35 -6.59 24.80
C GLY A 120 -3.08 -5.79 23.53
N ARG A 121 -3.52 -4.52 23.46
CA ARG A 121 -3.19 -3.62 22.34
C ARG A 121 -1.70 -3.34 22.23
N LEU A 122 -1.01 -3.12 23.35
CA LEU A 122 0.43 -2.90 23.32
C LEU A 122 1.16 -4.11 22.71
N LEU A 123 0.83 -5.32 23.19
CA LEU A 123 1.49 -6.56 22.79
C LEU A 123 1.13 -7.03 21.38
N PHE A 124 -0.16 -7.02 21.00
CA PHE A 124 -0.63 -7.60 19.75
C PHE A 124 -0.81 -6.60 18.62
N HIS A 125 -0.61 -5.30 18.87
CA HIS A 125 -0.78 -4.26 17.86
C HIS A 125 0.43 -3.34 17.77
N TYR A 126 0.78 -2.64 18.84
CA TYR A 126 1.81 -1.58 18.76
C TYR A 126 3.23 -2.12 18.67
N ILE A 127 3.61 -3.09 19.52
CA ILE A 127 4.97 -3.66 19.52
C ILE A 127 5.29 -4.32 18.17
N PRO A 128 4.46 -5.22 17.61
CA PRO A 128 4.80 -5.85 16.34
C PRO A 128 4.86 -4.85 15.18
N SER A 129 3.93 -3.89 15.11
CA SER A 129 3.98 -2.86 14.07
C SER A 129 5.22 -1.98 14.16
N PHE A 130 5.67 -1.64 15.38
CA PHE A 130 6.91 -0.89 15.57
C PHE A 130 8.13 -1.73 15.18
N LEU A 131 8.19 -2.99 15.63
CA LEU A 131 9.28 -3.91 15.29
C LEU A 131 9.39 -4.09 13.78
N PHE A 132 8.30 -4.39 13.09
CA PHE A 132 8.27 -4.58 11.64
C PHE A 132 8.52 -3.30 10.83
N LEU A 133 8.37 -2.12 11.43
CA LEU A 133 8.75 -0.86 10.81
C LEU A 133 10.25 -0.59 10.96
N VAL A 134 10.79 -0.76 12.16
CA VAL A 134 12.17 -0.35 12.49
C VAL A 134 13.20 -1.39 12.05
N TYR A 135 12.90 -2.69 12.21
CA TYR A 135 13.83 -3.77 11.93
C TYR A 135 14.35 -3.76 10.47
N PRO A 136 13.50 -3.72 9.42
CA PRO A 136 14.00 -3.76 8.05
C PRO A 136 14.81 -2.49 7.72
N ILE A 137 14.39 -1.33 8.22
CA ILE A 137 15.12 -0.07 8.06
C ILE A 137 16.54 -0.18 8.62
N LEU A 138 16.69 -0.69 9.85
CA LEU A 138 18.01 -0.88 10.46
C LEU A 138 18.86 -1.91 9.70
N PHE A 139 18.24 -3.00 9.25
CA PHE A 139 18.91 -4.03 8.46
C PHE A 139 19.50 -3.47 7.15
N TYR A 140 18.71 -2.71 6.38
CA TYR A 140 19.20 -2.14 5.12
C TYR A 140 20.13 -0.94 5.32
N VAL A 141 20.01 -0.18 6.41
CA VAL A 141 21.02 0.82 6.80
C VAL A 141 22.36 0.12 7.07
N TYR A 142 22.35 -1.00 7.80
CA TYR A 142 23.56 -1.78 8.04
C TYR A 142 24.18 -2.29 6.73
N ILE A 143 23.35 -2.89 5.86
CA ILE A 143 23.84 -3.42 4.57
C ILE A 143 24.41 -2.33 3.66
N PHE A 144 23.73 -1.19 3.49
CA PHE A 144 24.14 -0.22 2.47
C PHE A 144 25.13 0.85 2.96
N ILE A 145 25.20 1.10 4.27
CA ILE A 145 26.05 2.16 4.82
C ILE A 145 27.27 1.59 5.54
N ILE A 146 27.13 0.43 6.20
CA ILE A 146 28.18 -0.12 7.06
C ILE A 146 29.01 -1.18 6.34
N MET A 147 28.38 -2.01 5.50
CA MET A 147 29.13 -2.92 4.63
C MET A 147 29.61 -2.17 3.41
N ASP A 148 30.90 -1.82 3.40
CA ASP A 148 31.52 -1.14 2.27
C ASP A 148 31.62 -2.10 1.07
N CYS A 149 31.15 -1.67 -0.10
CA CYS A 149 31.25 -2.41 -1.35
C CYS A 149 32.25 -1.66 -2.24
N GLU A 150 33.35 -2.31 -2.62
CA GLU A 150 34.41 -1.69 -3.44
C GLU A 150 34.05 -1.55 -4.93
N GLU A 151 32.89 -2.07 -5.35
CA GLU A 151 32.46 -2.02 -6.75
C GLU A 151 32.09 -0.59 -7.19
N PRO A 152 32.59 -0.13 -8.35
CA PRO A 152 32.25 1.19 -8.86
C PRO A 152 30.77 1.28 -9.25
N PHE A 153 30.17 2.45 -9.03
CA PHE A 153 28.80 2.73 -9.48
C PHE A 153 28.75 2.90 -11.01
N ASP A 154 27.80 2.23 -11.65
CA ASP A 154 27.47 2.38 -13.07
C ASP A 154 26.14 3.13 -13.24
N TYR A 155 26.23 4.43 -13.49
CA TYR A 155 25.08 5.31 -13.61
C TYR A 155 24.19 5.05 -14.85
N GLU A 156 24.61 4.22 -15.79
CA GLU A 156 23.84 3.83 -16.98
C GLU A 156 22.95 2.59 -16.70
N ILE A 157 23.18 1.92 -15.57
CA ILE A 157 22.38 0.79 -15.10
C ILE A 157 21.35 1.27 -14.07
N ILE A 158 20.19 0.62 -14.06
CA ILE A 158 19.14 0.84 -13.06
C ILE A 158 19.73 0.74 -11.63
N ARG A 159 19.36 1.69 -10.76
CA ARG A 159 19.91 1.81 -9.40
C ARG A 159 21.44 1.94 -9.38
N CYS A 160 21.98 2.60 -10.42
CA CYS A 160 23.40 2.82 -10.63
C CYS A 160 24.25 1.55 -10.68
N GLY A 161 23.66 0.43 -11.11
CA GLY A 161 24.37 -0.85 -11.22
C GLY A 161 24.98 -1.33 -9.90
N TYR A 162 24.58 -0.75 -8.77
CA TYR A 162 25.13 -1.07 -7.46
C TYR A 162 24.87 -2.55 -7.23
N SER A 163 25.94 -3.33 -7.41
CA SER A 163 25.89 -4.75 -7.14
C SER A 163 25.65 -4.86 -5.65
N PHE A 164 24.65 -5.66 -5.28
CA PHE A 164 24.36 -5.91 -3.89
C PHE A 164 25.48 -6.78 -3.32
N CYS A 165 26.67 -6.22 -3.10
CA CYS A 165 27.84 -7.03 -2.75
C CYS A 165 27.59 -7.80 -1.45
N ALA A 166 26.85 -7.17 -0.52
CA ALA A 166 26.38 -7.79 0.70
C ALA A 166 25.42 -8.97 0.46
N LEU A 167 24.66 -9.01 -0.64
CA LEU A 167 23.82 -10.16 -1.00
C LEU A 167 24.62 -11.29 -1.69
N TYR A 168 25.86 -11.06 -2.12
CA TYR A 168 26.75 -12.16 -2.53
C TYR A 168 27.26 -12.98 -1.33
N ASP A 169 27.25 -12.40 -0.13
CA ASP A 169 27.42 -13.20 1.08
C ASP A 169 26.22 -14.16 1.18
N PRO A 170 26.44 -15.48 1.16
CA PRO A 170 25.34 -16.44 1.07
C PRO A 170 24.43 -16.40 2.30
N ILE A 171 24.94 -15.99 3.47
CA ILE A 171 24.15 -15.90 4.69
C ILE A 171 23.24 -14.68 4.60
N ILE A 172 23.78 -13.51 4.25
CA ILE A 172 23.01 -12.27 4.15
C ILE A 172 22.01 -12.34 3.00
N GLY A 173 22.44 -12.81 1.82
CA GLY A 173 21.59 -13.03 0.65
C GLY A 173 20.43 -13.97 0.95
N THR A 174 20.71 -15.14 1.52
CA THR A 174 19.66 -16.10 1.91
C THR A 174 18.73 -15.51 2.97
N PHE A 175 19.28 -14.83 3.97
CA PHE A 175 18.50 -14.22 5.04
C PHE A 175 17.54 -13.16 4.49
N ASP A 176 18.02 -12.28 3.60
CA ASP A 176 17.19 -11.27 2.94
C ASP A 176 16.07 -11.91 2.10
N SER A 177 16.45 -12.85 1.24
CA SER A 177 15.54 -13.60 0.38
C SER A 177 14.42 -14.25 1.19
N ILE A 178 14.76 -14.94 2.27
CA ILE A 178 13.81 -15.70 3.05
C ILE A 178 12.95 -14.79 3.94
N LEU A 179 13.57 -13.93 4.75
CA LEU A 179 12.86 -13.18 5.80
C LEU A 179 12.20 -11.90 5.31
N HIS A 180 12.79 -11.20 4.35
CA HIS A 180 12.22 -9.94 3.86
C HIS A 180 11.30 -10.13 2.65
N ASN A 181 11.48 -11.23 1.90
CA ASN A 181 10.75 -11.44 0.66
C ASN A 181 9.80 -12.65 0.71
N ILE A 182 10.31 -13.87 0.90
CA ILE A 182 9.51 -15.11 0.76
C ILE A 182 8.52 -15.30 1.92
N ILE A 183 8.98 -15.26 3.17
CA ILE A 183 8.13 -15.47 4.34
C ILE A 183 7.00 -14.43 4.39
N PRO A 184 7.26 -13.11 4.23
CA PRO A 184 6.20 -12.11 4.17
C PRO A 184 5.20 -12.38 3.05
N THR A 185 5.66 -12.71 1.84
CA THR A 185 4.78 -13.02 0.70
C THR A 185 3.90 -14.24 0.98
N PHE A 186 4.48 -15.30 1.55
CA PHE A 186 3.74 -16.49 1.94
C PHE A 186 2.69 -16.19 3.02
N ILE A 187 3.04 -15.38 4.02
CA ILE A 187 2.11 -14.92 5.06
C ILE A 187 0.97 -14.12 4.43
N ILE A 188 1.25 -13.18 3.52
CA ILE A 188 0.23 -12.38 2.82
C ILE A 188 -0.78 -13.29 2.13
N VAL A 189 -0.30 -14.25 1.34
CA VAL A 189 -1.15 -15.18 0.57
C VAL A 189 -1.95 -16.09 1.51
N THR A 190 -1.27 -16.78 2.42
CA THR A 190 -1.91 -17.76 3.32
C THR A 190 -2.93 -17.10 4.23
N PHE A 191 -2.59 -16.00 4.92
CA PHE A 191 -3.56 -15.32 5.77
C PHE A 191 -4.68 -14.69 4.94
N SER A 192 -4.42 -14.05 3.80
CA SER A 192 -5.51 -13.49 2.99
C SER A 192 -6.50 -14.55 2.50
N PHE A 193 -6.01 -15.73 2.14
CA PHE A 193 -6.84 -16.87 1.78
C PHE A 193 -7.63 -17.42 2.97
N LEU A 194 -6.96 -17.66 4.11
CA LEU A 194 -7.61 -18.10 5.35
C LEU A 194 -8.70 -17.13 5.81
N LEU A 195 -8.48 -15.82 5.66
CA LEU A 195 -9.46 -14.79 5.99
C LEU A 195 -10.70 -14.98 5.14
N LEU A 196 -10.52 -15.13 3.83
CA LEU A 196 -11.61 -15.33 2.88
C LEU A 196 -12.41 -16.59 3.23
N VAL A 197 -11.74 -17.73 3.43
CA VAL A 197 -12.38 -19.00 3.76
C VAL A 197 -13.18 -18.87 5.06
N ARG A 198 -12.58 -18.34 6.13
CA ARG A 198 -13.27 -18.18 7.43
C ARG A 198 -14.44 -17.21 7.35
N VAL A 199 -14.28 -16.11 6.63
CA VAL A 199 -15.34 -15.13 6.37
C VAL A 199 -16.49 -15.86 5.65
N LEU A 200 -16.24 -16.56 4.54
CA LEU A 200 -17.26 -17.32 3.81
C LEU A 200 -17.95 -18.39 4.66
N TRP A 201 -17.19 -19.12 5.48
CA TRP A 201 -17.75 -20.14 6.37
C TRP A 201 -18.64 -19.53 7.45
N GLN A 202 -18.20 -18.44 8.10
CA GLN A 202 -18.99 -17.75 9.11
C GLN A 202 -20.28 -17.16 8.54
N LYS A 203 -20.26 -16.67 7.30
CA LYS A 203 -21.46 -16.24 6.56
C LYS A 203 -22.48 -17.37 6.45
N HIS A 204 -22.01 -18.55 6.09
CA HIS A 204 -22.86 -19.72 5.91
C HIS A 204 -23.47 -20.15 7.26
N ARG A 205 -22.68 -20.14 8.33
CA ARG A 205 -23.11 -20.58 9.66
C ARG A 205 -24.08 -19.62 10.36
N LEU A 206 -23.81 -18.31 10.33
CA LEU A 206 -24.47 -17.38 11.27
C LEU A 206 -25.69 -16.63 10.73
N ARG A 207 -26.00 -16.63 9.43
CA ARG A 207 -27.18 -15.96 8.81
C ARG A 207 -27.53 -14.53 9.29
N GLN A 208 -26.66 -13.85 10.05
CA GLN A 208 -26.90 -12.51 10.61
C GLN A 208 -26.50 -11.42 9.61
N ARG A 209 -27.42 -10.46 9.41
CA ARG A 209 -27.39 -9.52 8.28
C ARG A 209 -26.52 -8.27 8.49
N ILE A 210 -26.18 -7.90 9.72
CA ILE A 210 -25.93 -6.47 10.03
C ILE A 210 -24.44 -6.06 10.07
N GLN A 211 -23.47 -6.92 10.40
CA GLN A 211 -22.04 -6.54 10.37
C GLN A 211 -21.24 -7.08 9.16
N TRP A 212 -21.84 -7.96 8.36
CA TRP A 212 -21.16 -8.65 7.26
C TRP A 212 -20.60 -7.71 6.17
N ARG A 213 -21.31 -6.61 5.88
CA ARG A 213 -20.95 -5.71 4.78
C ARG A 213 -19.59 -5.03 5.01
N ASN A 214 -19.23 -4.75 6.25
CA ASN A 214 -17.98 -4.08 6.59
C ASN A 214 -16.80 -5.08 6.53
N TYR A 215 -16.95 -6.26 7.13
CA TYR A 215 -15.91 -7.31 7.09
C TYR A 215 -15.61 -7.78 5.67
N ARG A 216 -16.64 -7.94 4.82
CA ARG A 216 -16.45 -8.34 3.42
C ARG A 216 -15.58 -7.35 2.64
N LYS A 217 -15.79 -6.04 2.79
CA LYS A 217 -15.02 -5.02 2.06
C LYS A 217 -13.56 -5.02 2.47
N MET A 218 -13.31 -5.16 3.78
CA MET A 218 -11.97 -5.23 4.32
C MET A 218 -11.24 -6.50 3.86
N ALA A 219 -11.94 -7.64 3.80
CA ALA A 219 -11.37 -8.87 3.26
C ALA A 219 -11.04 -8.76 1.76
N ILE A 220 -11.93 -8.15 0.96
CA ILE A 220 -11.71 -7.95 -0.48
C ILE A 220 -10.47 -7.08 -0.75
N GLN A 221 -10.25 -6.01 0.02
CA GLN A 221 -9.03 -5.19 -0.12
C GLN A 221 -7.77 -6.03 0.03
N LEU A 222 -7.73 -6.84 1.08
CA LEU A 222 -6.55 -7.62 1.42
C LEU A 222 -6.32 -8.73 0.40
N LEU A 223 -7.40 -9.36 -0.05
CA LEU A 223 -7.36 -10.34 -1.13
C LEU A 223 -6.88 -9.70 -2.44
N SER A 224 -7.33 -8.49 -2.77
CA SER A 224 -6.87 -7.76 -3.95
C SER A 224 -5.37 -7.50 -3.90
N ILE A 225 -4.84 -7.09 -2.74
CA ILE A 225 -3.40 -6.89 -2.55
C ILE A 225 -2.66 -8.22 -2.67
N ALA A 226 -3.14 -9.27 -1.98
CA ALA A 226 -2.55 -10.60 -2.03
C ALA A 226 -2.54 -11.21 -3.44
N SER A 227 -3.59 -11.01 -4.25
CA SER A 227 -3.61 -11.43 -5.65
C SER A 227 -2.51 -10.74 -6.45
N ILE A 228 -2.30 -9.44 -6.25
CA ILE A 228 -1.24 -8.70 -6.93
C ILE A 228 0.14 -9.25 -6.54
N TYR A 229 0.41 -9.48 -5.26
CA TYR A 229 1.66 -10.11 -4.82
C TYR A 229 1.84 -11.53 -5.42
N LEU A 230 0.77 -12.33 -5.46
CA LEU A 230 0.81 -13.68 -6.01
C LEU A 230 1.13 -13.69 -7.51
N PHE A 231 0.59 -12.75 -8.30
CA PHE A 231 0.80 -12.73 -9.74
C PHE A 231 2.07 -11.99 -10.15
N CYS A 232 2.40 -10.87 -9.49
CA CYS A 232 3.48 -9.99 -9.89
C CYS A 232 4.82 -10.30 -9.22
N TYR A 233 4.80 -10.88 -8.01
CA TYR A 233 6.00 -10.99 -7.18
C TYR A 233 6.40 -12.43 -6.86
N PHE A 234 5.44 -13.29 -6.54
CA PHE A 234 5.71 -14.68 -6.17
C PHE A 234 6.47 -15.49 -7.25
N PRO A 235 6.17 -15.38 -8.56
CA PRO A 235 6.94 -16.09 -9.59
C PRO A 235 8.41 -15.68 -9.63
N ALA A 236 8.69 -14.38 -9.43
CA ALA A 236 10.05 -13.84 -9.37
C ALA A 236 10.85 -14.49 -8.23
N MET A 237 10.22 -14.61 -7.06
CA MET A 237 10.85 -15.19 -5.87
C MET A 237 11.16 -16.68 -6.03
N ILE A 238 10.32 -17.44 -6.76
CA ILE A 238 10.61 -18.85 -7.04
C ILE A 238 11.88 -18.98 -7.88
N ILE A 239 11.99 -18.19 -8.95
CA ILE A 239 13.16 -18.23 -9.84
C ILE A 239 14.42 -17.82 -9.08
N TYR A 240 14.31 -16.78 -8.26
CA TYR A 240 15.42 -16.33 -7.43
C TYR A 240 15.88 -17.43 -6.45
N MET A 241 14.96 -18.14 -5.81
CA MET A 241 15.31 -19.29 -4.95
C MET A 241 15.97 -20.45 -5.70
N MET A 242 15.51 -20.74 -6.91
CA MET A 242 16.14 -21.77 -7.74
C MET A 242 17.59 -21.40 -8.07
N TYR A 243 17.83 -20.12 -8.37
CA TYR A 243 19.16 -19.58 -8.62
C TYR A 243 20.07 -19.71 -7.38
N GLU A 244 19.61 -19.24 -6.21
CA GLU A 244 20.37 -19.35 -4.94
C GLU A 244 20.64 -20.80 -4.53
N SER A 245 19.81 -21.76 -4.98
CA SER A 245 19.99 -23.18 -4.71
C SER A 245 20.98 -23.88 -5.65
N ASN A 246 21.72 -23.14 -6.49
CA ASN A 246 22.61 -23.66 -7.54
C ASN A 246 21.90 -24.63 -8.52
N VAL A 247 20.57 -24.52 -8.64
CA VAL A 247 19.85 -25.25 -9.69
C VAL A 247 20.19 -24.56 -11.00
N SER A 248 20.57 -25.32 -12.03
CA SER A 248 20.86 -24.75 -13.35
C SER A 248 19.60 -24.10 -13.92
N VAL A 249 19.49 -22.79 -13.77
CA VAL A 249 18.44 -21.97 -14.36
C VAL A 249 18.91 -21.53 -15.74
N SER A 250 18.07 -21.66 -16.76
CA SER A 250 18.43 -21.18 -18.09
C SER A 250 18.56 -19.66 -18.11
N ASP A 251 19.42 -19.11 -18.98
CA ASP A 251 19.61 -17.65 -19.13
C ASP A 251 18.26 -16.91 -19.28
N GLY A 252 17.30 -17.52 -19.99
CA GLY A 252 15.96 -16.98 -20.18
C GLY A 252 15.13 -16.82 -18.90
N ALA A 253 15.37 -17.61 -17.86
CA ALA A 253 14.68 -17.45 -16.58
C ALA A 253 15.28 -16.32 -15.74
N PHE A 254 16.58 -16.03 -15.87
CA PHE A 254 17.19 -14.85 -15.25
C PHE A 254 16.69 -13.54 -15.91
N ASP A 255 16.60 -13.53 -17.24
CA ASP A 255 15.94 -12.46 -18.00
C ASP A 255 14.50 -12.23 -17.54
N TYR A 256 13.76 -13.31 -17.29
CA TYR A 256 12.40 -13.24 -16.76
C TYR A 256 12.39 -12.66 -15.34
N TYR A 257 13.29 -13.07 -14.46
CA TYR A 257 13.41 -12.51 -13.11
C TYR A 257 13.58 -10.99 -13.16
N PHE A 258 14.54 -10.47 -13.91
CA PHE A 258 14.71 -9.02 -14.05
C PHE A 258 13.51 -8.33 -14.70
N SER A 259 12.89 -8.98 -15.69
CA SER A 259 11.66 -8.48 -16.31
C SER A 259 10.48 -8.50 -15.35
N SER A 260 10.48 -9.35 -14.34
CA SER A 260 9.42 -9.42 -13.33
C SER A 260 9.58 -8.36 -12.23
N LEU A 261 10.81 -7.93 -11.92
CA LEU A 261 11.08 -6.82 -11.00
C LEU A 261 10.40 -5.51 -11.46
N PHE A 262 10.19 -5.34 -12.77
CA PHE A 262 9.42 -4.22 -13.32
C PHE A 262 7.98 -4.14 -12.77
N PHE A 263 7.37 -5.25 -12.35
CA PHE A 263 6.03 -5.23 -11.77
C PHE A 263 5.99 -4.78 -10.30
N ILE A 264 7.13 -4.71 -9.60
CA ILE A 264 7.18 -4.36 -8.17
C ILE A 264 6.60 -2.97 -7.87
N PRO A 265 7.01 -1.89 -8.56
CA PRO A 265 6.42 -0.56 -8.29
C PRO A 265 4.91 -0.49 -8.56
N HIS A 266 4.39 -1.33 -9.47
CA HIS A 266 2.94 -1.42 -9.71
C HIS A 266 2.18 -1.88 -8.48
N ILE A 267 2.77 -2.75 -7.66
CA ILE A 267 2.16 -3.21 -6.41
C ILE A 267 1.92 -2.02 -5.50
N ILE A 268 2.93 -1.17 -5.30
CA ILE A 268 2.87 0.00 -4.42
C ILE A 268 1.84 1.03 -4.92
N MET A 269 1.87 1.36 -6.22
CA MET A 269 0.91 2.30 -6.82
C MET A 269 -0.55 1.80 -6.76
N VAL A 270 -0.79 0.50 -6.63
CA VAL A 270 -2.17 -0.04 -6.54
C VAL A 270 -2.72 -0.04 -5.11
N ILE A 271 -1.87 0.00 -4.08
CA ILE A 271 -2.28 0.01 -2.66
C ILE A 271 -3.29 1.13 -2.31
N PRO A 272 -3.11 2.40 -2.70
CA PRO A 272 -4.07 3.45 -2.36
C PRO A 272 -5.45 3.18 -3.00
N PHE A 273 -5.49 2.67 -4.24
CA PHE A 273 -6.75 2.29 -4.88
C PHE A 273 -7.44 1.14 -4.14
N ALA A 274 -6.70 0.08 -3.79
CA ALA A 274 -7.26 -1.00 -2.98
C ALA A 274 -7.82 -0.48 -1.64
N THR A 275 -7.15 0.50 -1.04
CA THR A 275 -7.53 1.10 0.25
C THR A 275 -8.78 1.98 0.16
N ILE A 276 -8.94 2.80 -0.88
CA ILE A 276 -10.17 3.58 -1.05
C ILE A 276 -11.39 2.67 -1.25
N PHE A 277 -11.20 1.49 -1.87
CA PHE A 277 -12.28 0.52 -2.04
C PHE A 277 -12.71 -0.16 -0.74
N SER A 278 -11.86 -0.14 0.29
CA SER A 278 -12.12 -0.79 1.56
C SER A 278 -12.84 0.10 2.58
N LEU A 279 -12.66 1.42 2.48
CA LEU A 279 -13.20 2.41 3.42
C LEU A 279 -14.55 2.96 2.92
N PRO A 280 -15.71 2.43 3.39
CA PRO A 280 -17.03 2.79 2.86
C PRO A 280 -17.39 4.26 3.09
N GLU A 281 -16.88 4.85 4.16
CA GLU A 281 -17.08 6.26 4.51
C GLU A 281 -16.40 7.19 3.51
N LEU A 282 -15.21 6.81 3.02
CA LEU A 282 -14.49 7.55 2.00
C LEU A 282 -15.17 7.37 0.63
N GLN A 283 -15.64 6.16 0.29
CA GLN A 283 -16.40 5.93 -0.94
C GLN A 283 -17.64 6.82 -1.05
N LYS A 284 -18.39 6.98 0.04
CA LYS A 284 -19.58 7.84 0.06
C LYS A 284 -19.19 9.30 -0.22
N LYS A 285 -18.13 9.80 0.43
CA LYS A 285 -17.64 11.16 0.22
C LYS A 285 -17.10 11.39 -1.18
N LEU A 286 -16.35 10.42 -1.72
CA LEU A 286 -15.82 10.49 -3.08
C LEU A 286 -16.96 10.57 -4.11
N LYS A 287 -17.98 9.70 -3.97
CA LYS A 287 -19.16 9.74 -4.85
C LYS A 287 -19.87 11.08 -4.76
N ILE A 288 -20.10 11.59 -3.54
CA ILE A 288 -20.74 12.89 -3.30
C ILE A 288 -19.94 14.00 -4.00
N ASN A 289 -18.64 14.13 -3.72
CA ASN A 289 -17.83 15.20 -4.29
C ASN A 289 -17.77 15.13 -5.83
N ILE A 290 -17.62 13.93 -6.41
CA ILE A 290 -17.64 13.75 -7.88
C ILE A 290 -19.02 14.11 -8.46
N LEU A 291 -20.11 13.70 -7.81
CA LEU A 291 -21.49 14.04 -8.23
C LEU A 291 -21.77 15.54 -8.13
N PHE A 292 -21.26 16.22 -7.10
CA PHE A 292 -21.39 17.67 -6.93
C PHE A 292 -20.53 18.43 -7.95
N TRP A 293 -19.36 17.91 -8.31
CA TRP A 293 -18.55 18.50 -9.38
C TRP A 293 -19.20 18.37 -10.77
N LYS A 294 -20.05 17.37 -10.96
CA LYS A 294 -20.86 17.17 -12.17
C LYS A 294 -22.15 17.98 -12.22
N ARG A 295 -22.52 18.73 -11.18
CA ARG A 295 -23.61 19.70 -11.29
C ARG A 295 -23.02 21.06 -11.65
N PRO A 296 -22.99 21.46 -12.94
CA PRO A 296 -22.81 22.86 -13.25
C PRO A 296 -23.92 23.60 -12.54
N VAL A 297 -23.54 24.58 -11.70
CA VAL A 297 -24.47 25.50 -11.06
C VAL A 297 -24.99 26.44 -12.15
N HIS A 298 -25.77 25.91 -13.09
CA HIS A 298 -26.79 26.69 -13.76
C HIS A 298 -27.98 26.74 -12.81
N ALA A 299 -27.78 27.45 -11.70
CA ALA A 299 -28.89 27.99 -10.94
C ALA A 299 -29.56 29.00 -11.88
N VAL A 300 -30.51 28.51 -12.68
CA VAL A 300 -31.52 29.36 -13.29
C VAL A 300 -32.23 30.00 -12.11
N ALA A 301 -31.88 31.25 -11.81
CA ALA A 301 -32.56 32.02 -10.79
C ALA A 301 -34.06 31.95 -11.12
N PRO A 302 -34.92 31.50 -10.19
CA PRO A 302 -36.35 31.59 -10.42
C PRO A 302 -36.66 33.07 -10.66
N ARG A 303 -37.08 33.39 -11.89
CA ARG A 303 -37.59 34.71 -12.24
C ARG A 303 -38.85 34.88 -11.39
N THR A 304 -38.72 35.56 -10.26
CA THR A 304 -39.85 35.95 -9.42
C THR A 304 -40.72 36.87 -10.25
N ILE A 305 -41.76 36.31 -10.86
CA ILE A 305 -42.93 37.07 -11.30
C ILE A 305 -43.58 37.54 -10.00
N GLY A 306 -43.36 38.81 -9.67
CA GLY A 306 -43.95 39.45 -8.52
C GLY A 306 -45.46 39.44 -8.66
N THR A 307 -46.13 38.62 -7.85
CA THR A 307 -47.54 38.80 -7.55
C THR A 307 -47.63 39.47 -6.19
N ASN A 308 -47.86 40.78 -6.24
CA ASN A 308 -48.30 41.57 -5.10
C ASN A 308 -49.57 40.94 -4.53
N ARG A 309 -49.47 40.32 -3.35
CA ARG A 309 -50.64 40.03 -2.52
C ARG A 309 -50.35 40.38 -1.07
N THR A 310 -50.78 41.59 -0.76
CA THR A 310 -51.07 42.11 0.58
C THR A 310 -51.95 41.14 1.37
N GLY A 311 -51.65 40.99 2.67
CA GLY A 311 -52.71 40.74 3.65
C GLY A 311 -52.44 39.65 4.69
N ASN A 312 -52.26 40.13 5.91
CA ASN A 312 -52.56 39.47 7.19
C ASN A 312 -51.58 38.44 7.76
N ALA A 313 -50.69 38.98 8.58
CA ALA A 313 -50.09 38.33 9.73
C ALA A 313 -51.16 37.78 10.70
N ARG A 314 -50.99 36.51 11.10
CA ARG A 314 -51.47 36.00 12.38
C ARG A 314 -50.30 35.42 13.14
N THR A 315 -49.87 36.18 14.14
CA THR A 315 -48.92 35.78 15.18
C THR A 315 -49.59 34.70 16.04
N VAL A 316 -49.09 33.46 15.97
CA VAL A 316 -49.49 32.38 16.88
C VAL A 316 -48.43 32.32 17.99
N VAL A 317 -48.80 32.81 19.16
CA VAL A 317 -48.02 32.66 20.41
C VAL A 317 -48.31 31.27 20.95
N ILE A 318 -47.31 30.39 20.94
CA ILE A 318 -47.38 29.08 21.60
C ILE A 318 -46.72 29.22 22.97
N THR A 319 -47.54 29.28 24.01
CA THR A 319 -47.15 29.11 25.40
C THR A 319 -46.88 27.62 25.66
N GLN A 320 -45.64 27.28 26.05
CA GLN A 320 -45.30 25.98 26.62
C GLN A 320 -45.15 26.10 28.12
N THR A 321 -46.04 25.44 28.85
CA THR A 321 -45.95 25.13 30.27
C THR A 321 -45.95 23.62 30.43
N VAL A 322 -44.83 22.99 30.80
CA VAL A 322 -44.85 21.68 31.46
C VAL A 322 -43.69 21.58 32.45
N LYS A 323 -44.05 21.03 33.61
CA LYS A 323 -43.32 20.79 34.86
C LYS A 323 -42.13 19.85 34.75
#